data_AF-A0A2Z5UVF7-F1
#
_entry.id   AF-A0A2Z5UVF7-F1
#
_cell.length_a   1.000
_cell.length_b   1.000
_cell.length_c   1.000
_cell.angle_alpha   90.00
_cell.angle_beta   90.00
_cell.angle_gamma   90.00
#
_symmetry.space_group_name_H-M   'P 1'
#
loop_
_entity.id
_entity.type
_entity.pdbx_description
1 polymer ?
#
loop_
_entity_poly.entity_id
_entity_poly.type
_entity_poly.pdbx_seq_one_letter_code
_entity_poly.pdbx_strand_id
1 'polypeptide(L)'
;MAKTMKPFIIILTVLFLVLQYKLWFEKDGFWRVQRLKQEIAKQTQENLQLSQRNETLVAEIKDLKVGKAALEAHARNDLNMVKPNELFYLIVDKDKKK
;
A
#
# COMPACT_ATOMS: atom_id res chain seq x y z
N MET A 1 -40.75 49.78 29.51
CA MET A 1 -40.51 48.44 28.92
C MET A 1 -39.15 48.28 28.22
N ALA A 2 -38.50 49.32 27.66
CA ALA A 2 -37.22 49.15 26.95
C ALA A 2 -35.98 48.89 27.84
N LYS A 3 -36.02 49.23 29.14
CA LYS A 3 -34.89 49.03 30.07
C LYS A 3 -34.63 47.56 30.40
N THR A 4 -35.67 46.72 30.37
CA THR A 4 -35.59 45.26 30.61
C THR A 4 -35.20 44.46 29.37
N MET A 5 -35.36 45.01 28.15
CA MET A 5 -34.98 44.33 26.90
C MET A 5 -33.47 44.38 26.60
N LYS A 6 -32.79 45.46 26.99
CA LYS A 6 -31.35 45.66 26.81
C LYS A 6 -30.47 44.52 27.40
N PRO A 7 -30.69 44.03 28.64
CA PRO A 7 -29.89 42.93 29.18
C PRO A 7 -30.11 41.61 28.43
N PHE A 8 -31.32 41.36 27.91
CA PHE A 8 -31.61 40.16 27.14
C PHE A 8 -30.84 40.14 25.81
N ILE A 9 -30.77 41.28 25.13
CA ILE A 9 -30.00 41.45 23.90
C ILE A 9 -28.49 41.25 24.16
N ILE A 10 -27.98 41.76 25.29
CA ILE A 10 -26.58 41.57 25.68
C ILE A 10 -26.28 40.08 25.92
N ILE A 11 -27.12 39.38 26.67
CA ILE A 11 -26.97 37.94 26.93
C ILE A 11 -27.00 37.15 25.61
N LEU A 12 -27.94 37.47 24.71
CA LEU A 12 -28.05 36.80 23.43
C LEU A 12 -26.82 37.05 22.54
N THR A 13 -26.29 38.28 22.57
CA THR A 13 -25.07 38.66 21.84
C THR A 13 -23.85 37.92 22.39
N VAL A 14 -23.70 37.82 23.71
CA VAL A 14 -22.61 37.08 24.35
C VAL A 14 -22.71 35.59 24.01
N LEU A 15 -23.91 34.99 24.09
CA LEU A 15 -24.13 33.60 23.72
C LEU A 15 -23.80 33.35 22.25
N PHE A 16 -24.20 34.25 21.36
CA PHE A 16 -23.88 34.18 19.94
C PHE A 16 -22.37 34.24 19.70
N LEU A 17 -21.66 35.18 20.34
CA LEU A 17 -20.21 35.30 20.22
C LEU A 17 -19.48 34.06 20.76
N VAL A 18 -19.94 33.48 21.87
CA VAL A 18 -19.39 32.21 22.40
C VAL A 18 -19.60 31.08 21.39
N LEU A 19 -20.77 31.00 20.76
CA LEU A 19 -21.05 29.97 19.77
C LEU A 19 -20.18 30.15 18.50
N GLN A 20 -20.02 31.39 18.03
CA GLN A 20 -19.11 31.70 16.92
C GLN A 20 -17.66 31.35 17.27
N TYR A 21 -17.21 31.69 18.49
CA TYR A 21 -15.87 31.36 18.95
C TYR A 21 -15.66 29.86 19.07
N LYS A 22 -16.63 29.11 19.63
CA LYS A 22 -16.58 27.64 19.63
C LYS A 22 -16.53 27.10 18.20
N LEU A 23 -17.31 27.62 17.27
CA LEU A 23 -17.32 27.12 15.89
C LEU A 23 -15.97 27.33 15.18
N TRP A 24 -15.21 28.36 15.57
CA TRP A 24 -13.88 28.65 15.03
C TRP A 24 -12.74 27.94 15.78
N PHE A 25 -12.88 27.71 17.10
CA PHE A 25 -11.82 27.20 17.99
C PHE A 25 -12.08 25.82 18.62
N GLU A 26 -13.26 25.21 18.47
CA GLU A 26 -13.49 23.83 18.93
C GLU A 26 -12.66 22.84 18.12
N LYS A 27 -12.36 21.74 18.80
CA LYS A 27 -11.36 20.71 18.45
C LYS A 27 -11.58 20.01 17.11
N ASP A 28 -12.69 20.29 16.42
CA ASP A 28 -13.07 19.79 15.10
C ASP A 28 -13.18 20.91 14.04
N GLY A 29 -12.62 22.09 14.31
CA GLY A 29 -12.63 23.23 13.38
C GLY A 29 -11.94 22.95 12.04
N PHE A 30 -12.35 23.70 11.00
CA PHE A 30 -11.92 23.62 9.59
C PHE A 30 -10.40 23.42 9.37
N TRP A 31 -9.59 23.97 10.28
CA TRP A 31 -8.13 23.86 10.30
C TRP A 31 -7.61 22.44 10.56
N ARG A 32 -8.35 21.61 11.31
CA ARG A 32 -7.94 20.24 11.64
C ARG A 32 -8.19 19.27 10.49
N VAL A 33 -9.30 19.44 9.76
CA VAL A 33 -9.57 18.67 8.53
C VAL A 33 -8.49 18.94 7.47
N GLN A 34 -8.02 20.19 7.37
CA GLN A 34 -6.95 20.57 6.46
C GLN A 34 -5.62 19.91 6.84
N ARG A 35 -5.21 19.95 8.12
CA ARG A 35 -3.99 19.25 8.58
C ARG A 35 -4.09 17.72 8.45
N LEU A 36 -5.22 17.13 8.83
CA LEU A 36 -5.41 15.68 8.76
C LEU A 36 -5.43 15.20 7.29
N LYS A 37 -6.01 15.97 6.37
CA LYS A 37 -5.90 15.71 4.93
C LYS A 37 -4.47 15.81 4.42
N GLN A 38 -3.67 16.78 4.89
CA GLN A 38 -2.26 16.90 4.51
C GLN A 38 -1.42 15.72 5.02
N GLU A 39 -1.68 15.25 6.25
CA GLU A 39 -0.97 14.13 6.85
C GLU A 39 -1.31 12.81 6.15
N ILE A 40 -2.58 12.60 5.80
CA ILE A 40 -3.03 11.46 4.98
C ILE A 40 -2.41 11.52 3.58
N ALA A 41 -2.35 12.70 2.95
CA ALA A 41 -1.73 12.85 1.62
C ALA A 41 -0.24 12.48 1.64
N LYS A 42 0.50 12.89 2.66
CA LYS A 42 1.91 12.56 2.82
C LYS A 42 2.13 11.05 3.01
N GLN A 43 1.36 10.41 3.88
CA GLN A 43 1.46 8.97 4.12
C GLN A 43 1.06 8.14 2.89
N THR A 44 0.09 8.62 2.11
CA THR A 44 -0.33 7.94 0.87
C THR A 44 0.79 7.95 -0.17
N GLN A 45 1.51 9.06 -0.29
CA GLN A 45 2.63 9.18 -1.22
C GLN A 45 3.81 8.28 -0.83
N GLU A 46 4.13 8.19 0.46
CA GLU A 46 5.17 7.28 0.96
C GLU A 46 4.79 5.81 0.75
N ASN A 47 3.52 5.44 0.99
CA ASN A 47 3.02 4.09 0.76
C ASN A 47 3.07 3.71 -0.73
N LEU A 48 2.73 4.63 -1.63
CA LEU A 48 2.80 4.40 -3.07
C LEU A 48 4.24 4.06 -3.52
N GLN A 49 5.23 4.80 -3.02
CA GLN A 49 6.64 4.53 -3.33
C GLN A 49 7.11 3.19 -2.79
N LEU A 50 6.71 2.82 -1.57
CA LEU A 50 7.03 1.53 -0.97
C LEU A 50 6.37 0.37 -1.73
N SER A 51 5.13 0.54 -2.18
CA SER A 51 4.40 -0.45 -2.96
C SER A 51 5.08 -0.72 -4.30
N GLN A 52 5.51 0.32 -5.02
CA GLN A 52 6.24 0.16 -6.30
C GLN A 52 7.59 -0.56 -6.12
N ARG A 53 8.32 -0.26 -5.04
CA ARG A 53 9.58 -0.95 -4.72
C ARG A 53 9.34 -2.42 -4.38
N ASN A 54 8.30 -2.71 -3.60
CA ASN A 54 7.93 -4.09 -3.27
C ASN A 54 7.56 -4.88 -4.53
N GLU A 55 6.80 -4.30 -5.46
CA GLU A 55 6.43 -4.97 -6.70
C GLU A 55 7.67 -5.31 -7.55
N THR A 56 8.62 -4.38 -7.64
CA THR A 56 9.90 -4.58 -8.34
C THR A 56 10.72 -5.70 -7.68
N LEU A 57 10.85 -5.67 -6.35
CA LEU A 57 11.59 -6.68 -5.59
C LEU A 57 10.95 -8.08 -5.70
N VAL A 58 9.62 -8.15 -5.71
CA VAL A 58 8.89 -9.41 -5.91
C VAL A 58 9.12 -9.96 -7.32
N ALA A 59 9.13 -9.09 -8.33
CA ALA A 59 9.45 -9.49 -9.70
C ALA A 59 10.90 -10.01 -9.80
N GLU A 60 11.86 -9.35 -9.17
CA GLU A 60 13.27 -9.75 -9.14
C GLU A 60 13.47 -11.08 -8.39
N ILE A 61 12.80 -11.30 -7.25
CA ILE A 61 12.82 -12.58 -6.53
C ILE A 61 12.24 -13.70 -7.40
N LYS A 62 11.15 -13.41 -8.14
CA LYS A 62 10.53 -14.38 -9.03
C LYS A 62 11.46 -14.74 -10.18
N ASP A 63 12.11 -13.77 -10.79
CA ASP A 63 13.08 -13.97 -11.87
C ASP A 63 14.31 -14.76 -11.38
N LEU A 64 14.88 -14.39 -10.23
CA LEU A 64 15.98 -15.12 -9.59
C LEU A 64 15.63 -16.57 -9.26
N LYS A 65 14.40 -16.86 -8.81
CA LYS A 65 13.96 -18.23 -8.53
C LYS A 65 13.78 -19.04 -9.81
N VAL A 66 13.18 -18.45 -10.85
CA VAL A 66 12.98 -19.12 -12.14
C VAL A 66 14.32 -19.35 -12.83
N GLY A 67 15.20 -18.35 -12.86
CA GLY A 67 16.54 -18.45 -13.43
C GLY A 67 17.42 -19.49 -12.73
N LYS A 68 17.38 -19.56 -11.39
CA LYS A 68 18.11 -20.60 -10.64
C LYS A 68 17.55 -22.00 -10.88
N ALA A 69 16.23 -22.15 -10.93
CA ALA A 69 15.59 -23.44 -11.22
C ALA A 69 15.90 -23.92 -12.65
N ALA A 70 15.91 -23.01 -13.62
CA ALA A 70 16.30 -23.30 -15.00
C ALA A 70 17.79 -23.69 -15.10
N LEU A 71 18.67 -23.00 -14.36
CA LEU A 71 20.09 -23.33 -14.30
C LEU A 71 20.34 -24.69 -13.64
N GLU A 72 19.63 -25.00 -12.55
CA GLU A 72 19.69 -26.31 -11.87
C GLU A 72 19.23 -27.45 -12.80
N ALA A 73 18.16 -27.25 -13.55
CA ALA A 73 17.68 -28.21 -14.53
C ALA A 73 18.71 -28.46 -15.65
N HIS A 74 19.35 -27.41 -16.16
CA HIS A 74 20.42 -27.53 -17.16
C HIS A 74 21.64 -28.27 -16.62
N ALA A 75 22.17 -27.87 -15.45
CA ALA A 75 23.34 -28.49 -14.84
C ALA A 75 23.12 -29.97 -14.54
N ARG A 76 21.90 -30.36 -14.17
CA ARG A 76 21.53 -31.76 -13.96
C ARG A 76 21.40 -32.54 -15.26
N ASN A 77 20.90 -31.92 -16.32
CA ASN A 77 20.83 -32.53 -17.64
C ASN A 77 22.24 -32.82 -18.18
N ASP A 78 23.19 -31.89 -18.00
CA ASP A 78 24.60 -32.06 -18.38
C ASP A 78 25.32 -33.17 -17.57
N LEU A 79 24.90 -33.38 -16.33
CA LEU A 79 25.48 -34.40 -15.43
C LEU A 79 24.71 -35.74 -15.43
N ASN A 80 23.70 -35.91 -16.30
CA ASN A 80 22.80 -37.07 -16.31
C ASN A 80 22.14 -37.37 -14.94
N MET A 81 21.89 -36.34 -14.12
CA MET A 81 21.31 -36.47 -12.78
C MET A 81 19.79 -36.24 -12.81
N VAL A 82 19.03 -37.15 -12.21
CA VAL A 82 17.56 -37.09 -12.10
C VAL A 82 17.11 -36.90 -10.64
N LYS A 83 15.99 -36.20 -10.41
CA LYS A 83 15.47 -35.92 -9.07
C LYS A 83 14.74 -37.17 -8.59
N PRO A 84 14.76 -37.49 -7.29
CA PRO A 84 13.77 -38.41 -6.75
C PRO A 84 12.39 -37.86 -7.12
N ASN A 85 11.60 -38.66 -7.86
CA ASN A 85 10.23 -38.34 -8.35
C ASN A 85 10.09 -37.65 -9.73
N GLU A 86 11.08 -37.69 -10.62
CA GLU A 86 10.92 -37.25 -12.03
C GLU A 86 10.79 -38.42 -13.03
N LEU A 87 9.85 -38.31 -13.98
CA LEU A 87 9.65 -39.27 -15.07
C LEU A 87 10.62 -38.95 -16.23
N PHE A 88 11.68 -39.75 -16.36
CA PHE A 88 12.66 -39.61 -17.43
C PHE A 88 12.29 -40.51 -18.62
N TYR A 89 12.07 -39.91 -19.78
CA TYR A 89 11.81 -40.62 -21.04
C TYR A 89 13.08 -40.64 -21.89
N LEU A 90 13.77 -41.78 -21.94
CA LEU A 90 14.86 -42.00 -22.89
C LEU A 90 14.27 -42.60 -24.16
N ILE A 91 14.21 -41.81 -25.23
CA ILE A 91 13.82 -42.31 -26.56
C ILE A 91 15.06 -42.97 -27.15
N VAL A 92 15.16 -44.29 -27.02
CA VAL A 92 16.19 -45.07 -27.71
C VAL A 92 15.71 -45.26 -29.15
N ASP A 93 16.33 -44.56 -30.08
CA ASP A 93 16.09 -44.80 -31.50
C ASP A 93 16.59 -46.22 -31.79
N LYS A 94 15.66 -47.15 -32.06
CA LYS A 94 16.03 -48.50 -32.48
C LYS A 94 16.65 -48.36 -33.84
N ASP A 95 17.97 -48.57 -33.90
CA ASP A 95 18.77 -48.70 -35.10
C ASP A 95 17.93 -49.12 -36.31
N LYS A 96 17.90 -48.25 -37.31
CA LYS A 96 17.62 -48.67 -38.68
C LYS A 96 18.64 -49.76 -39.02
N LYS A 97 18.23 -51.02 -38.89
CA LYS A 97 18.93 -52.16 -39.49
C LYS A 97 18.90 -52.00 -41.00
N LYS A 98 19.99 -51.49 -41.58
CA LYS A 98 20.81 -52.11 -42.64
C LYS A 98 21.78 -51.11 -43.23
#